data_AF-A0A4Q0Z1K8-F1
#
_entry.id   AF-A0A4Q0Z1K8-F1
#
_cell.length_a   1.000
_cell.length_b   1.000
_cell.length_c   1.000
_cell.angle_alpha   90.00
_cell.angle_beta   90.00
_cell.angle_gamma   90.00
#
_symmetry.space_group_name_H-M   'P 1'
#
loop_
_entity.id
_entity.type
_entity.pdbx_description
1 polymer ?
#
loop_
_entity_poly.entity_id
_entity_poly.type
_entity_poly.pdbx_seq_one_letter_code
_entity_poly.pdbx_strand_id
1 'polypeptide(L)'
;MKKQIVVGGFSKEQREKELEKIRAKYSKKGYKFIHYIDNGALKSVAVFEVDEEKVRKEKAFNLILLGIFFMAVAAIMFYKASV
;
A
#
# COMPACT_ATOMS: atom_id res chain seq x y z
N MET A 1 -13.13 3.21 5.97
CA MET A 1 -12.60 2.55 7.20
C MET A 1 -11.40 3.33 7.74
N LYS A 2 -11.20 3.41 9.07
CA LYS A 2 -9.98 4.02 9.64
C LYS A 2 -8.88 2.97 9.77
N LYS A 3 -7.69 3.26 9.24
CA LYS A 3 -6.50 2.41 9.33
C LYS A 3 -5.40 3.11 10.10
N GLN A 4 -4.84 2.40 11.08
CA GLN A 4 -3.78 2.87 11.93
C GLN A 4 -2.44 2.35 11.42
N ILE A 5 -1.46 3.23 11.29
CA ILE A 5 -0.13 2.90 10.77
C ILE A 5 0.88 3.39 11.80
N VAL A 6 1.69 2.47 12.31
CA VAL A 6 2.73 2.80 13.28
C VAL A 6 3.82 3.63 12.58
N VAL A 7 4.23 4.71 13.22
CA VAL A 7 5.32 5.60 12.82
C VAL A 7 6.47 5.34 13.77
N GLY A 8 7.56 4.77 13.26
CA GLY A 8 8.72 4.43 14.07
C GLY A 8 9.70 5.59 14.20
N GLY A 9 10.46 5.62 15.29
CA GLY A 9 11.61 6.51 15.43
C GLY A 9 11.96 6.80 16.88
N PHE A 10 13.24 6.68 17.24
CA PHE A 10 13.69 6.91 18.61
C PHE A 10 13.60 8.39 18.99
N SER A 11 14.06 9.28 18.12
CA SER A 11 13.91 10.74 18.29
C SER A 11 12.63 11.27 17.65
N LYS A 12 12.18 12.43 18.10
CA LYS A 12 11.00 13.11 17.55
C LYS A 12 11.20 13.48 16.07
N GLU A 13 12.39 13.98 15.73
CA GLU A 13 12.76 14.34 14.35
C GLU A 13 12.74 13.13 13.40
N GLN A 14 13.15 11.94 13.88
CA GLN A 14 13.05 10.71 13.10
C GLN A 14 11.58 10.33 12.84
N ARG A 15 10.72 10.44 13.86
CA ARG A 15 9.28 10.18 13.72
C ARG A 15 8.60 11.15 12.77
N GLU A 16 8.97 12.43 12.78
CA GLU A 16 8.43 13.43 11.86
C GLU A 16 8.83 13.12 10.40
N LYS A 17 10.09 12.77 10.15
CA LYS A 17 10.55 12.34 8.82
C LYS A 17 9.87 11.05 8.35
N GLU A 18 9.67 10.09 9.24
CA GLU A 18 8.92 8.86 8.95
C GLU A 18 7.45 9.17 8.65
N LEU A 19 6.81 10.04 9.42
CA LEU A 19 5.43 10.45 9.23
C LEU A 19 5.23 11.07 7.84
N GLU A 20 6.13 11.94 7.39
CA GLU A 20 6.08 12.52 6.05
C GLU A 20 6.18 11.47 4.95
N LYS A 21 7.13 10.51 5.08
CA LYS A 21 7.28 9.41 4.13
C LYS A 21 6.03 8.54 4.06
N ILE A 22 5.48 8.19 5.22
CA ILE A 22 4.25 7.39 5.34
C ILE A 22 3.08 8.18 4.71
N ARG A 23 2.93 9.46 5.03
CA ARG A 23 1.88 10.32 4.47
C ARG A 23 1.95 10.37 2.95
N ALA A 24 3.14 10.59 2.37
CA ALA A 24 3.33 10.59 0.92
C ALA A 24 3.02 9.23 0.29
N LYS A 25 3.50 8.14 0.89
CA LYS A 25 3.28 6.77 0.40
C LYS A 25 1.80 6.38 0.38
N TYR A 26 1.07 6.68 1.45
CA TYR A 26 -0.33 6.32 1.60
C TYR A 26 -1.26 7.28 0.86
N SER A 27 -0.90 8.57 0.73
CA SER A 27 -1.60 9.51 -0.14
C SER A 27 -1.62 9.05 -1.60
N LYS A 28 -0.49 8.56 -2.14
CA LYS A 28 -0.42 7.99 -3.49
C LYS A 28 -1.37 6.79 -3.69
N LYS A 29 -1.60 6.02 -2.63
CA LYS A 29 -2.53 4.88 -2.64
C LYS A 29 -4.00 5.29 -2.41
N GLY A 30 -4.29 6.60 -2.33
CA GLY A 30 -5.63 7.13 -2.12
C GLY A 30 -6.09 7.16 -0.66
N TYR A 31 -5.19 7.01 0.31
CA TYR A 31 -5.51 7.07 1.74
C TYR A 31 -5.49 8.53 2.19
N LYS A 32 -6.55 8.98 2.85
CA LYS A 32 -6.65 10.34 3.36
C LYS A 32 -6.11 10.40 4.78
N PHE A 33 -5.06 11.18 5.01
CA PHE A 33 -4.52 11.37 6.36
C PHE A 33 -5.54 12.11 7.24
N ILE A 34 -5.82 11.58 8.43
CA ILE A 34 -6.73 12.21 9.40
C ILE A 34 -5.91 12.95 10.45
N HIS A 35 -5.13 12.22 11.25
CA HIS A 35 -4.35 12.78 12.35
C HIS A 35 -3.21 11.86 12.76
N TYR A 36 -2.30 12.39 13.56
CA TYR A 36 -1.14 11.69 14.11
C TYR A 36 -1.19 11.74 15.64
N ILE A 37 -0.87 10.62 16.28
CA ILE A 37 -0.81 10.46 17.73
C ILE A 37 0.63 10.12 18.08
N ASP A 38 1.34 11.01 18.79
CA ASP A 38 2.70 10.76 19.25
C ASP A 38 2.68 10.15 20.66
N ASN A 39 3.04 8.86 20.79
CA ASN A 39 3.10 8.14 22.07
C ASN A 39 4.52 7.62 22.37
N GLY A 40 5.54 8.20 21.72
CA GLY A 40 6.94 7.80 21.87
C GLY A 40 7.38 6.74 20.86
N ALA A 41 8.61 6.25 21.03
CA ALA A 41 9.39 5.67 19.92
C ALA A 41 8.75 4.53 19.12
N LEU A 42 7.90 3.71 19.75
CA LEU A 42 7.28 2.53 19.14
C LEU A 42 5.75 2.55 19.17
N LYS A 43 5.15 3.61 19.73
CA LYS A 43 3.69 3.69 19.93
C LYS A 43 3.04 4.82 19.15
N SER A 44 3.82 5.61 18.42
CA SER A 44 3.27 6.70 17.61
C SER A 44 2.55 6.15 16.38
N VAL A 45 1.36 6.69 16.11
CA VAL A 45 0.45 6.16 15.10
C VAL A 45 -0.09 7.27 14.22
N ALA A 46 0.00 7.08 12.91
CA ALA A 46 -0.69 7.89 11.92
C ALA A 46 -2.01 7.20 11.54
N VAL A 47 -3.11 7.94 11.65
CA VAL A 47 -4.45 7.45 11.33
C VAL A 47 -4.86 7.95 9.96
N PHE A 48 -5.22 7.01 9.09
CA PHE A 48 -5.67 7.27 7.72
C PHE A 48 -7.10 6.79 7.52
N GLU A 49 -7.86 7.52 6.72
CA GLU A 49 -9.12 7.07 6.15
C GLU A 49 -8.85 6.36 4.83
N VAL A 50 -9.42 5.17 4.69
CA VAL A 50 -9.32 4.35 3.49
C VAL A 50 -10.66 4.33 2.79
N ASP A 51 -10.64 4.72 1.52
CA ASP A 51 -11.71 4.44 0.56
C ASP A 51 -11.56 2.97 0.11
N GLU A 52 -12.41 2.10 0.65
CA GLU A 52 -12.36 0.68 0.37
C GLU A 52 -12.73 0.33 -1.07
N GLU A 53 -13.63 1.09 -1.69
CA GLU A 53 -14.10 0.79 -3.04
C GLU A 53 -12.97 0.99 -4.04
N LYS A 54 -12.22 2.07 -3.87
CA LYS A 54 -11.05 2.37 -4.70
C LYS A 54 -9.95 1.31 -4.53
N VAL A 55 -9.60 0.96 -3.29
CA VAL A 55 -8.56 -0.04 -2.99
C VAL A 55 -8.96 -1.43 -3.49
N ARG A 56 -10.22 -1.81 -3.34
CA ARG A 56 -10.74 -3.11 -3.80
C ARG A 56 -10.71 -3.21 -5.31
N LYS A 57 -11.13 -2.15 -6.02
CA LYS A 57 -11.10 -2.09 -7.49
C LYS A 57 -9.68 -2.19 -8.03
N GLU A 58 -8.72 -1.49 -7.43
CA GLU A 58 -7.30 -1.56 -7.83
C GLU A 58 -6.71 -2.96 -7.61
N LYS A 59 -7.01 -3.59 -6.46
CA LYS A 59 -6.56 -4.97 -6.18
C LYS A 59 -7.13 -5.98 -7.18
N ALA A 60 -8.42 -5.88 -7.50
CA ALA A 60 -9.06 -6.75 -8.48
C ALA A 60 -8.44 -6.60 -9.87
N PHE A 61 -8.18 -5.36 -10.29
CA PHE A 61 -7.53 -5.07 -11.57
C PHE A 61 -6.13 -5.68 -11.65
N ASN A 62 -5.31 -5.55 -10.60
CA ASN A 62 -3.97 -6.13 -10.55
C ASN A 62 -4.00 -7.67 -10.63
N LEU A 63 -5.00 -8.33 -10.05
CA LEU A 63 -5.16 -9.78 -10.15
C LEU A 63 -5.53 -10.22 -11.57
N ILE A 64 -6.42 -9.47 -12.24
CA ILE A 64 -6.79 -9.74 -13.63
C ILE A 64 -5.56 -9.61 -14.54
N LEU A 65 -4.78 -8.53 -14.39
CA LEU A 65 -3.52 -8.33 -15.11
C LEU A 65 -2.53 -9.49 -14.90
N LEU A 66 -2.37 -9.93 -13.66
CA LEU A 66 -1.50 -11.06 -13.35
C LEU A 66 -1.99 -12.35 -14.01
N GLY A 67 -3.30 -12.58 -14.02
CA GLY A 67 -3.91 -13.72 -14.71
C GLY A 67 -3.65 -13.69 -16.22
N ILE A 68 -3.82 -12.53 -16.86
CA ILE A 68 -3.53 -12.34 -18.29
C ILE A 68 -2.05 -12.61 -18.57
N PHE A 69 -1.14 -12.13 -17.71
CA PHE A 69 0.29 -12.38 -17.84
C PHE A 69 0.61 -13.88 -17.83
N PHE A 70 0.10 -14.63 -16.84
CA PHE A 70 0.31 -16.08 -16.79
C PHE A 70 -0.29 -16.80 -17.99
N MET A 71 -1.45 -16.36 -18.47
CA MET A 71 -2.09 -16.93 -19.65
C MET A 71 -1.23 -16.73 -20.92
N ALA A 72 -0.66 -15.55 -21.10
CA ALA A 72 0.25 -15.27 -22.21
C ALA A 72 1.52 -16.11 -22.14
N VAL A 73 2.13 -16.25 -20.95
CA VAL A 73 3.30 -17.11 -20.74
C VAL A 73 2.98 -18.56 -21.03
N ALA A 74 1.84 -19.06 -20.56
CA ALA A 74 1.38 -20.42 -20.83
C ALA A 74 1.16 -20.66 -22.33
N ALA A 75 0.56 -19.71 -23.05
CA ALA A 75 0.37 -19.80 -24.50
C ALA A 75 1.70 -19.87 -25.26
N ILE A 76 2.69 -19.06 -24.87
CA ILE A 76 4.03 -19.09 -25.48
C ILE A 76 4.72 -20.43 -25.21
N MET A 77 4.65 -20.94 -23.98
CA MET A 77 5.23 -22.24 -23.64
C MET A 77 4.54 -23.38 -24.39
N PHE A 78 3.21 -23.36 -24.50
CA PHE A 78 2.44 -24.37 -25.23
C PHE A 78 2.82 -24.37 -26.72
N TYR A 79 2.92 -23.20 -27.34
CA TYR A 79 3.35 -23.08 -28.73
C TYR A 79 4.76 -23.65 -28.93
N LYS A 80 5.71 -23.28 -28.06
CA LYS A 80 7.09 -23.82 -28.10
C LYS A 80 7.20 -25.33 -27.86
N ALA A 81 6.27 -25.91 -27.11
CA ALA A 81 6.25 -27.35 -26.86
C ALA A 81 5.57 -28.15 -27.99
N SER A 82 4.75 -27.47 -28.80
CA SER A 82 3.94 -28.10 -29.86
C SER A 82 4.57 -27.96 -31.26
N VAL A 83 5.61 -27.13 -31.40
CA VAL A 83 6.44 -26.94 -32.61
C VAL A 83 7.80 -27.55 -32.37
#